data_AF-A0A819IIN0-F1
#
_entry.id   AF-A0A819IIN0-F1
#
_cell.length_a   1.000
_cell.length_b   1.000
_cell.length_c   1.000
_cell.angle_alpha   90.00
_cell.angle_beta   90.00
_cell.angle_gamma   90.00
#
_symmetry.space_group_name_H-M   'P 1'
#
loop_
_entity.id
_entity.type
_entity.pdbx_description
1 polymer ?
#
loop_
_entity_poly.entity_id
_entity_poly.type
_entity_poly.pdbx_seq_one_letter_code
_entity_poly.pdbx_strand_id
1 'polypeptide(L)'
;MSLNCVVFEQGAWADLRSKRVRHDSYHRINNDEIYQSFFITHSCYDCMPKSGKVLLLDARLSIRKAFFALVFNGVRAAVVWHSSTSSSIGLITISDFINMLTAAYDAEWKSIAALETSSILEWKHDFLQKQGANNQNISSNIIQLGPQDRQT
;
A
#
# COMPACT_ATOMS: atom_id res chain seq x y z
N MET A 1 3.98 9.39 -21.34
CA MET A 1 3.51 9.56 -19.95
C MET A 1 4.17 8.48 -19.11
N SER A 2 5.26 8.81 -18.40
CA SER A 2 6.01 7.85 -17.61
C SER A 2 5.17 7.37 -16.43
N LEU A 3 4.88 6.07 -16.39
CA LEU A 3 4.59 5.38 -15.13
C LEU A 3 5.88 5.44 -14.34
N ASN A 4 5.92 6.28 -13.30
CA ASN A 4 7.09 6.38 -12.43
C ASN A 4 7.16 5.10 -11.56
N CYS A 5 7.76 4.05 -12.10
CA CYS A 5 8.18 2.92 -11.30
C CYS A 5 9.40 3.37 -10.50
N VAL A 6 9.29 3.39 -9.18
CA VAL A 6 10.47 3.53 -8.32
C VAL A 6 10.99 2.11 -8.07
N VAL A 7 11.97 1.70 -8.88
CA VAL A 7 12.75 0.49 -8.60
C VAL A 7 13.77 0.86 -7.54
N PHE A 8 13.70 0.22 -6.37
CA PHE A 8 14.67 0.44 -5.30
C PHE A 8 15.80 -0.60 -5.41
N GLU A 9 17.02 -0.16 -5.73
CA GLU A 9 18.23 -0.98 -5.70
C GLU A 9 19.06 -0.78 -4.40
N GLN A 10 19.86 -1.82 -4.09
CA GLN A 10 20.39 -2.21 -2.78
C GLN A 10 21.16 -1.15 -1.95
N GLY A 11 21.67 -0.08 -2.56
CA GLY A 11 22.63 0.83 -1.90
C GLY A 11 22.03 1.68 -0.77
N ALA A 12 20.77 2.09 -0.87
CA ALA A 12 20.17 3.06 0.05
C ALA A 12 19.66 2.47 1.38
N TRP A 13 19.51 1.14 1.47
CA TRP A 13 18.87 0.47 2.62
C TRP A 13 19.82 -0.30 3.53
N ALA A 14 21.08 -0.48 3.12
CA ALA A 14 22.08 -1.19 3.93
C ALA A 14 22.30 -0.49 5.30
N ASP A 15 22.30 0.84 5.32
CA ASP A 15 22.46 1.64 6.54
C ASP A 15 21.23 1.53 7.48
N LEU A 16 20.02 1.39 6.92
CA LEU A 16 18.82 1.13 7.71
C LEU A 16 18.90 -0.22 8.43
N ARG A 17 19.49 -1.27 7.86
CA ARG A 17 19.66 -2.55 8.61
C ARG A 17 20.78 -2.52 9.66
N SER A 18 21.69 -1.54 9.62
CA SER A 18 23.01 -1.68 10.24
C SER A 18 23.17 -1.16 11.67
N LYS A 19 22.10 -0.70 12.36
CA LYS A 19 22.23 -0.22 13.75
C LYS A 19 21.22 -0.90 14.67
N ARG A 20 21.65 -1.99 15.33
CA ARG A 20 21.07 -2.46 16.58
C ARG A 20 22.16 -2.99 17.52
N VAL A 21 22.31 -2.33 18.66
CA VAL A 21 23.05 -2.84 19.82
C VAL A 21 22.17 -3.89 20.48
N ARG A 22 22.67 -5.11 20.58
CA ARG A 22 21.99 -6.23 21.25
C ARG A 22 22.01 -6.01 22.77
N HIS A 23 20.85 -5.98 23.39
CA HIS A 23 20.70 -6.40 24.79
C HIS A 23 19.95 -7.73 24.77
N ASP A 24 20.72 -8.82 24.71
CA ASP A 24 20.21 -10.17 24.80
C ASP A 24 19.91 -10.50 26.27
N SER A 25 18.63 -10.50 26.62
CA SER A 25 18.12 -11.19 27.81
C SER A 25 16.91 -12.05 27.41
N TYR A 26 17.14 -13.06 26.58
CA TYR A 26 16.17 -14.12 26.26
C TYR A 26 16.00 -15.15 27.39
N HIS A 27 16.26 -14.75 28.64
CA HIS A 27 16.15 -15.65 29.78
C HIS A 27 14.73 -15.58 30.37
N ARG A 28 13.92 -16.62 30.04
CA ARG A 28 12.55 -16.95 30.51
C ARG A 28 11.37 -16.35 29.72
N ILE A 29 11.29 -16.62 28.42
CA ILE A 29 10.02 -16.43 27.67
C ILE A 29 9.27 -17.76 27.68
N ASN A 30 8.00 -17.75 28.10
CA ASN A 30 7.13 -18.93 28.02
C ASN A 30 6.96 -19.34 26.54
N ASN A 31 6.84 -20.63 26.22
CA ASN A 31 6.76 -21.07 24.82
C ASN A 31 5.62 -20.42 24.03
N ASP A 32 4.55 -20.04 24.72
CA ASP A 32 3.38 -19.39 24.14
C ASP A 32 3.61 -17.90 23.77
N GLU A 33 4.65 -17.26 24.31
CA GLU A 33 4.93 -15.82 24.12
C GLU A 33 6.11 -15.54 23.17
N ILE A 34 6.73 -16.59 22.64
CA ILE A 34 7.93 -16.48 21.78
C ILE A 34 7.65 -15.63 20.54
N TYR A 35 6.53 -15.86 19.86
CA TYR A 35 6.19 -15.11 18.64
C TYR A 35 5.86 -13.65 18.93
N GLN A 36 5.20 -13.37 20.06
CA GLN A 36 4.88 -12.01 20.46
C GLN A 36 6.15 -11.22 20.76
N SER A 37 7.06 -11.79 21.55
CA SER A 37 8.36 -11.18 21.81
C SER A 37 9.15 -10.98 20.52
N PHE A 38 9.11 -11.94 19.59
CA PHE A 38 9.74 -11.80 18.28
C PHE A 38 9.18 -10.60 17.49
N PHE A 39 7.86 -10.45 17.36
CA PHE A 39 7.27 -9.33 16.60
C PHE A 39 7.43 -7.96 17.26
N ILE A 40 7.57 -7.91 18.59
CA ILE A 40 7.88 -6.65 19.30
C ILE A 40 9.35 -6.26 19.09
N THR A 41 10.24 -7.25 19.08
CA THR A 41 11.69 -7.01 18.97
C THR A 41 12.16 -6.81 17.53
N HIS A 42 11.39 -7.22 16.52
CA HIS A 42 11.75 -7.11 15.11
C HIS A 42 10.91 -6.04 14.39
N SER A 43 11.60 -5.15 13.69
CA SER A 43 10.95 -4.13 12.87
C SER A 43 10.57 -4.71 11.51
N CYS A 44 9.60 -4.10 10.81
CA CYS A 44 9.24 -4.52 9.46
C CYS A 44 10.41 -4.43 8.45
N TYR A 45 11.42 -3.60 8.76
CA TYR A 45 12.64 -3.47 7.96
C TYR A 45 13.50 -4.73 8.00
N ASP A 46 13.44 -5.50 9.09
CA ASP A 46 14.20 -6.74 9.25
C ASP A 46 13.67 -7.83 8.31
N CYS A 47 12.35 -7.82 8.07
CA CYS A 47 11.66 -8.73 7.15
C CYS A 47 11.76 -8.31 5.67
N MET A 48 12.22 -7.10 5.37
CA MET A 48 12.23 -6.58 4.01
C MET A 48 13.34 -7.26 3.18
N PRO A 49 13.06 -7.75 1.95
CA PRO A 49 14.07 -8.36 1.10
C PRO A 49 15.20 -7.37 0.76
N LYS A 50 16.35 -7.88 0.31
CA LYS A 50 17.50 -7.04 -0.09
C LYS A 50 17.16 -6.07 -1.23
N SER A 51 16.23 -6.46 -2.08
CA SER A 51 15.71 -5.67 -3.18
C SER A 51 14.21 -5.92 -3.33
N GLY A 52 13.47 -4.90 -3.74
CA GLY A 52 12.03 -4.99 -3.94
C GLY A 52 11.56 -3.94 -4.94
N LYS A 53 10.43 -4.23 -5.58
CA LYS A 53 9.80 -3.33 -6.54
C LYS A 53 8.50 -2.81 -5.95
N VAL A 54 8.36 -1.48 -5.93
CA VAL A 54 7.12 -0.82 -5.52
C VAL A 54 6.62 0.02 -6.69
N LEU A 55 5.33 -0.11 -7.00
CA LEU A 55 4.69 0.69 -8.03
C LEU A 55 4.01 1.89 -7.36
N LEU A 56 4.33 3.10 -7.85
CA LEU A 56 3.70 4.35 -7.43
C LEU A 56 2.85 4.88 -8.59
N LEU A 57 1.55 5.06 -8.35
CA LEU A 57 0.59 5.51 -9.35
C LEU A 57 0.05 6.89 -8.97
N ASP A 58 -0.03 7.79 -9.95
CA ASP A 58 -0.67 9.09 -9.76
C ASP A 58 -2.18 8.93 -9.54
N ALA A 59 -2.74 9.68 -8.59
CA ALA A 59 -4.16 9.62 -8.25
C ALA A 59 -5.09 9.97 -9.42
N ARG A 60 -4.63 10.77 -10.38
CA ARG A 60 -5.42 11.16 -11.58
C ARG A 60 -5.26 10.16 -12.73
N LEU A 61 -4.47 9.10 -12.55
CA LEU A 61 -4.35 8.04 -13.54
C LEU A 61 -5.70 7.34 -13.72
N SER A 62 -6.08 7.01 -14.96
CA SER A 62 -7.31 6.28 -15.21
C SER A 62 -7.24 4.85 -14.65
N ILE A 63 -8.37 4.32 -14.20
CA ILE A 63 -8.48 2.98 -13.60
C ILE A 63 -7.94 1.92 -14.57
N ARG A 64 -8.30 2.01 -15.87
CA ARG A 64 -7.78 1.11 -16.91
C ARG A 64 -6.26 1.11 -16.96
N LYS A 65 -5.62 2.28 -16.96
CA LYS A 65 -4.16 2.39 -16.99
C LYS A 65 -3.52 1.86 -15.71
N ALA A 66 -4.15 2.10 -14.56
CA ALA A 66 -3.71 1.58 -13.28
C ALA A 66 -3.74 0.05 -13.23
N PHE A 67 -4.81 -0.56 -13.74
CA PHE A 67 -4.94 -2.01 -13.86
C PHE A 67 -3.83 -2.61 -14.73
N PHE A 68 -3.65 -2.08 -15.94
CA PHE A 68 -2.59 -2.55 -16.83
C PHE A 68 -1.20 -2.34 -16.22
N ALA A 69 -0.97 -1.24 -15.50
CA ALA A 69 0.30 -1.00 -14.84
C ALA A 69 0.61 -2.07 -13.78
N LEU A 70 -0.37 -2.54 -13.00
CA LEU A 70 -0.18 -3.65 -12.06
C LEU A 70 0.16 -4.95 -12.78
N VAL A 71 -0.62 -5.30 -13.81
CA VAL A 71 -0.44 -6.55 -14.59
C VAL A 71 0.92 -6.58 -15.29
N PHE A 72 1.29 -5.51 -16.01
CA PHE A 72 2.58 -5.44 -16.70
C PHE A 72 3.77 -5.49 -15.75
N ASN A 73 3.63 -4.94 -14.55
CA ASN A 73 4.72 -4.92 -13.58
C ASN A 73 4.76 -6.17 -12.69
N GLY A 74 3.77 -7.07 -12.79
CA GLY A 74 3.68 -8.29 -11.98
C GLY A 74 3.42 -8.03 -10.50
N VAL A 75 2.82 -6.88 -10.15
CA VAL A 75 2.55 -6.48 -8.77
C VAL A 75 1.06 -6.51 -8.47
N ARG A 76 0.67 -6.92 -7.26
CA ARG A 76 -0.75 -7.07 -6.85
C ARG A 76 -1.34 -5.82 -6.19
N ALA A 77 -0.50 -4.84 -5.88
CA ALA A 77 -0.87 -3.60 -5.23
C ALA A 77 0.10 -2.48 -5.64
N ALA A 78 -0.39 -1.24 -5.60
CA ALA A 78 0.40 -0.05 -5.82
C ALA A 78 0.05 1.02 -4.78
N VAL A 79 1.00 1.90 -4.50
CA VAL A 79 0.77 3.10 -3.69
C VAL A 79 0.18 4.17 -4.60
N VAL A 80 -0.90 4.81 -4.15
CA VAL A 80 -1.54 5.94 -4.84
C VAL A 80 -0.98 7.24 -4.28
N TRP A 81 -0.35 8.02 -5.16
CA TRP A 81 0.29 9.29 -4.85
C TRP A 81 -0.49 10.46 -5.45
N HIS A 82 -0.73 11.50 -4.65
CA HIS A 82 -1.29 12.75 -5.13
C HIS A 82 -0.16 13.73 -5.45
N SER A 83 0.09 13.98 -6.74
CA SER A 83 1.18 14.87 -7.16
C SER A 83 1.05 16.30 -6.61
N SER A 84 -0.18 16.81 -6.50
CA SER A 84 -0.42 18.23 -6.15
C SER A 84 -0.16 18.53 -4.67
N THR A 85 -0.46 17.58 -3.78
CA THR A 85 -0.27 17.71 -2.33
C THR A 85 0.99 16.99 -1.85
N SER A 86 1.71 16.33 -2.78
CA SER A 86 2.88 15.49 -2.48
C SER A 86 2.60 14.53 -1.31
N SER A 87 1.43 13.88 -1.34
CA SER A 87 1.00 12.97 -0.27
C SER A 87 0.49 11.63 -0.81
N SER A 88 0.65 10.57 -0.02
CA SER A 88 0.07 9.26 -0.32
C SER A 88 -1.37 9.21 0.15
N ILE A 89 -2.30 8.90 -0.75
CA ILE A 89 -3.74 8.80 -0.44
C ILE A 89 -4.09 7.42 0.12
N GLY A 90 -3.43 6.37 -0.38
CA GLY A 90 -3.80 4.99 -0.08
C GLY A 90 -3.04 3.98 -0.89
N LEU A 91 -3.40 2.71 -0.72
CA LEU A 91 -3.08 1.65 -1.66
C LEU A 91 -4.21 1.50 -2.67
N ILE A 92 -3.89 0.94 -3.83
CA ILE A 92 -4.83 0.36 -4.78
C ILE A 92 -4.42 -1.09 -5.04
N THR A 93 -5.37 -2.00 -4.93
CA THR A 93 -5.16 -3.45 -4.93
C THR A 93 -6.12 -4.13 -5.90
N ILE A 94 -5.87 -5.41 -6.20
CA ILE A 94 -6.78 -6.22 -7.01
C ILE A 94 -8.22 -6.21 -6.44
N SER A 95 -8.37 -6.23 -5.11
CA SER A 95 -9.68 -6.18 -4.46
C SER A 95 -10.45 -4.90 -4.79
N ASP A 96 -9.75 -3.76 -4.90
CA ASP A 96 -10.37 -2.50 -5.30
C ASP A 96 -10.91 -2.59 -6.73
N PHE A 97 -10.16 -3.19 -7.65
CA PHE A 97 -10.64 -3.39 -9.03
C PHE A 97 -11.82 -4.37 -9.11
N ILE A 98 -11.84 -5.42 -8.28
CA ILE A 98 -13.00 -6.31 -8.19
C ILE A 98 -14.22 -5.50 -7.75
N ASN A 99 -14.10 -4.69 -6.69
CA ASN A 99 -15.18 -3.84 -6.20
C ASN A 99 -15.63 -2.80 -7.25
N MET A 100 -14.70 -2.21 -8.01
CA MET A 100 -15.02 -1.33 -9.14
C MET A 100 -15.88 -2.05 -10.19
N LEU A 101 -15.45 -3.24 -10.61
CA LEU A 101 -16.13 -4.02 -11.64
C LEU A 101 -17.50 -4.49 -11.17
N THR A 102 -17.61 -4.99 -9.94
CA THR A 102 -18.91 -5.39 -9.35
C THR A 102 -19.86 -4.20 -9.28
N ALA A 103 -19.40 -3.04 -8.82
CA ALA A 103 -20.23 -1.83 -8.77
C ALA A 103 -20.68 -1.35 -10.16
N ALA A 104 -19.84 -1.50 -11.19
CA ALA A 104 -20.20 -1.17 -12.57
C ALA A 104 -21.15 -2.21 -13.19
N TYR A 105 -21.06 -3.47 -12.76
CA TYR A 105 -21.96 -4.53 -13.19
C TYR A 105 -23.39 -4.34 -12.64
N ASP A 106 -23.51 -4.01 -11.36
CA ASP A 106 -24.81 -3.81 -10.69
C ASP A 106 -25.55 -2.56 -11.20
N ALA A 107 -24.84 -1.57 -11.74
CA ALA A 107 -25.38 -0.27 -12.15
C ALA A 107 -25.87 -0.20 -13.62
N GLU A 108 -26.20 -1.34 -14.24
CA GLU A 108 -26.31 -1.55 -15.70
C GLU A 108 -24.96 -1.39 -16.43
N TRP A 109 -24.59 -2.41 -17.22
CA TRP A 109 -23.35 -2.59 -18.00
C TRP A 109 -22.81 -1.38 -18.80
N LYS A 110 -23.58 -0.30 -18.94
CA LYS A 110 -23.15 1.01 -19.47
C LYS A 110 -22.01 1.65 -18.65
N SER A 111 -21.80 1.24 -17.41
CA SER A 111 -20.79 1.81 -16.50
C SER A 111 -19.35 1.30 -16.73
N ILE A 112 -19.13 0.17 -17.43
CA ILE A 112 -17.76 -0.32 -17.68
C ILE A 112 -16.96 0.65 -18.55
N ALA A 113 -17.61 1.27 -19.54
CA ALA A 113 -16.98 2.33 -20.33
C ALA A 113 -16.62 3.55 -19.46
N ALA A 114 -17.43 3.85 -18.44
CA ALA A 114 -17.15 4.94 -17.50
C ALA A 114 -15.91 4.64 -16.63
N LEU A 115 -15.67 3.38 -16.27
CA LEU A 115 -14.43 2.94 -15.60
C LEU A 115 -13.16 3.12 -16.46
N GLU A 116 -13.27 3.15 -17.78
CA GLU A 116 -12.11 3.40 -18.64
C GLU A 116 -11.65 4.86 -18.57
N THR A 117 -12.62 5.76 -18.35
CA THR A 117 -12.42 7.22 -18.31
C THR A 117 -12.19 7.76 -16.90
N SER A 118 -12.74 7.14 -15.87
CA SER A 118 -12.63 7.63 -14.49
C SER A 118 -11.25 7.38 -13.90
N SER A 119 -10.87 8.30 -13.01
CA SER A 119 -9.59 8.29 -12.30
C SER A 119 -9.67 7.52 -10.99
N ILE A 120 -8.51 7.10 -10.48
CA ILE A 120 -8.40 6.46 -9.15
C ILE A 120 -8.98 7.38 -8.06
N LEU A 121 -8.76 8.69 -8.17
CA LEU A 121 -9.21 9.68 -7.21
C LEU A 121 -10.74 9.79 -7.13
N GLU A 122 -11.41 9.88 -8.27
CA GLU A 122 -12.87 9.94 -8.36
C GLU A 122 -13.51 8.70 -7.75
N TRP A 123 -13.02 7.51 -8.13
CA TRP A 123 -13.56 6.27 -7.59
C TRP A 123 -13.37 6.16 -6.07
N LYS A 124 -12.21 6.57 -5.55
CA LYS A 124 -11.98 6.56 -4.09
C LYS A 124 -12.95 7.47 -3.35
N HIS A 125 -13.25 8.64 -3.90
CA HIS A 125 -14.20 9.55 -3.30
C HIS A 125 -15.62 8.95 -3.27
N ASP A 126 -16.06 8.39 -4.39
CA ASP A 126 -17.37 7.73 -4.51
C ASP A 126 -17.49 6.51 -3.58
N PHE A 127 -16.41 5.72 -3.49
CA PHE A 127 -16.36 4.55 -2.62
C PHE A 127 -16.41 4.93 -1.14
N LEU A 128 -15.68 5.97 -0.73
CA LEU A 128 -15.70 6.47 0.65
C LEU A 128 -17.07 7.02 1.04
N GLN A 129 -17.79 7.69 0.13
CA GLN A 129 -19.16 8.13 0.40
C GLN A 129 -20.12 6.94 0.61
N LYS A 130 -19.98 5.87 -0.18
CA LYS A 130 -20.80 4.66 -0.02
C LYS A 130 -20.45 3.86 1.25
N GLN A 131 -19.18 3.82 1.63
CA GLN A 131 -18.68 3.12 2.84
C GLN A 131 -18.95 3.89 4.14
N GLY A 132 -18.87 5.23 4.12
CA GLY A 132 -19.10 6.09 5.29
C GLY A 132 -20.52 6.00 5.87
N ALA A 133 -21.47 5.49 5.09
CA ALA A 133 -22.82 5.17 5.56
C ALA A 133 -22.91 3.84 6.35
N ASN A 134 -21.92 2.95 6.25
CA ASN A 134 -22.01 1.58 6.79
C ASN A 134 -20.88 1.16 7.75
N ASN A 135 -19.80 1.92 7.93
CA ASN A 135 -18.76 1.57 8.90
C ASN A 135 -17.93 2.78 9.38
N GLN A 136 -18.22 3.26 10.58
CA GLN A 136 -17.57 4.45 11.18
C GLN A 136 -16.28 4.16 11.97
N ASN A 137 -15.72 2.94 11.96
CA ASN A 137 -14.66 2.57 12.93
C ASN A 137 -13.43 1.83 12.38
N ILE A 138 -13.02 2.04 11.14
CA ILE A 138 -11.69 1.60 10.69
C ILE A 138 -10.98 2.80 10.10
N SER A 139 -10.03 3.36 10.85
CA SER A 139 -9.19 4.44 10.35
C SER A 139 -8.50 3.96 9.06
N SER A 140 -8.82 4.59 7.94
CA SER A 140 -8.21 4.38 6.63
C SER A 140 -6.79 4.94 6.53
N ASN A 141 -6.05 4.94 7.65
CA ASN A 141 -4.69 5.43 7.72
C ASN A 141 -3.77 4.35 7.16
N ILE A 142 -3.12 4.63 6.02
CA ILE A 142 -1.92 3.88 5.66
C ILE A 142 -0.95 4.05 6.83
N ILE A 143 -0.44 2.93 7.35
CA ILE A 143 0.69 2.97 8.26
C ILE A 143 1.90 3.41 7.44
N GLN A 144 2.25 4.69 7.53
CA GLN A 144 3.43 5.25 6.91
C GLN A 144 4.62 5.02 7.85
N LEU A 145 5.61 4.26 7.39
CA LEU A 145 6.83 3.97 8.14
C LEU A 145 7.99 4.69 7.45
N GLY A 146 8.63 5.60 8.17
CA GLY A 146 9.82 6.31 7.78
C GLY A 146 11.04 5.96 8.64
N PRO A 147 12.24 6.38 8.24
CA PRO A 147 13.46 6.23 9.04
C PRO A 147 13.36 6.82 10.46
N GLN A 148 12.52 7.84 10.63
CA GLN A 148 12.23 8.53 11.89
C GLN A 148 11.39 7.72 12.88
N ASP A 149 10.64 6.70 12.44
CA ASP A 149 9.81 5.86 13.32
C ASP A 149 10.63 4.78 14.04
N ARG A 150 11.96 4.98 14.12
CA ARG A 150 12.95 4.08 14.71
C ARG A 150 13.17 4.29 16.22
N GLN A 151 12.41 5.16 16.88
CA GLN A 151 12.46 5.36 18.33
C GLN A 151 11.11 4.91 18.90
N THR A 152 11.00 3.96 19.83
CA THR A 152 11.83 3.61 21.00
C THR A 152 11.83 2.10 21.25
#